data_AF-A5HEU8-F1
#
_entry.id   AF-A5HEU8-F1
#
_cell.length_a   1.000
_cell.length_b   1.000
_cell.length_c   1.000
_cell.angle_alpha   90.00
_cell.angle_beta   90.00
_cell.angle_gamma   90.00
#
_symmetry.space_group_name_H-M   'P 1'
#
loop_
_entity.id
_entity.type
_entity.pdbx_description
1 polymer ?
#
loop_
_entity_poly.entity_id
_entity_poly.type
_entity_poly.pdbx_seq_one_letter_code
_entity_poly.pdbx_strand_id
1 'polypeptide(L)'
;MEIKQINSTIKSRAAVAFAPNQPLQIVEIDVEMPRKGEVLIRNTHTGVCHTDAFTLSGSDPEGVFPVVLGHEGAGVVVAVGEGVLSVKPGDHVIPLYTAECGECEFCRSGKTNLCVSVRDTQGKGLMPDCTTRFSYQGQA
;
A
#
# COMPACT_ATOMS: atom_id res chain seq x y z
N MET A 1 10.25 -29.20 19.41
CA MET A 1 11.03 -27.95 19.49
C MET A 1 10.69 -27.15 18.25
N GLU A 2 9.55 -26.46 18.27
CA GLU A 2 9.12 -25.67 17.12
C GLU A 2 9.83 -24.32 17.17
N ILE A 3 10.48 -24.01 16.06
CA ILE A 3 11.18 -22.77 15.81
C ILE A 3 10.13 -21.66 15.93
N LYS A 4 10.19 -20.87 17.00
CA LYS A 4 9.41 -19.64 17.13
C LYS A 4 9.70 -18.80 15.90
N GLN A 5 8.65 -18.49 15.13
CA GLN A 5 8.68 -17.69 13.92
C GLN A 5 9.40 -16.35 14.22
N ILE A 6 10.61 -16.21 13.69
CA ILE A 6 11.48 -15.07 13.92
C ILE A 6 10.97 -13.95 12.98
N ASN A 7 10.17 -13.04 13.55
CA ASN A 7 9.67 -11.76 13.01
C ASN A 7 8.99 -11.79 11.62
N SER A 8 7.66 -11.72 11.62
CA SER A 8 6.80 -11.56 10.44
C SER A 8 6.79 -10.14 9.84
N THR A 9 7.67 -9.26 10.31
CA THR A 9 7.79 -7.86 9.87
C THR A 9 9.23 -7.53 9.50
N ILE A 10 9.39 -6.58 8.57
CA ILE A 10 10.66 -5.93 8.25
C ILE A 10 10.62 -4.47 8.70
N LYS A 11 11.79 -3.90 8.99
CA LYS A 11 11.93 -2.46 9.23
C LYS A 11 12.08 -1.70 7.93
N SER A 12 11.37 -0.58 7.81
CA SER A 12 11.51 0.32 6.66
C SER A 12 11.45 1.78 7.10
N ARG A 13 12.30 2.61 6.48
CA ARG A 13 12.22 4.06 6.61
C ARG A 13 11.05 4.57 5.76
N ALA A 14 10.13 5.32 6.38
CA ALA A 14 8.95 5.87 5.72
C ALA A 14 8.75 7.34 6.10
N ALA A 15 8.10 8.10 5.20
CA ALA A 15 7.59 9.43 5.50
C ALA A 15 6.13 9.29 5.96
N VAL A 16 5.89 9.50 7.25
CA VAL A 16 4.57 9.33 7.86
C VAL A 16 3.94 10.69 8.11
N ALA A 17 2.70 10.87 7.66
CA ALA A 17 1.84 11.95 8.08
C ALA A 17 1.06 11.51 9.31
N PHE A 18 1.45 11.98 10.49
CA PHE A 18 0.77 11.62 11.74
C PHE A 18 -0.56 12.36 11.95
N ALA A 19 -0.71 13.54 11.34
CA ALA A 19 -1.90 14.38 11.42
C ALA A 19 -2.00 15.27 10.17
N PRO A 20 -3.19 15.76 9.81
CA PRO A 20 -3.34 16.71 8.71
C PRO A 20 -2.61 18.01 9.00
N ASN A 21 -2.12 18.65 7.94
CA ASN A 21 -1.43 19.93 7.92
C ASN A 21 -0.19 19.98 8.83
N GLN A 22 0.48 18.84 9.04
CA GLN A 22 1.75 18.74 9.73
C GLN A 22 2.86 18.28 8.76
N PRO A 23 4.13 18.66 8.99
CA PRO A 23 5.23 18.13 8.21
C PRO A 23 5.31 16.60 8.29
N LEU A 24 5.67 15.97 7.17
CA LEU A 24 5.97 14.54 7.14
C LEU A 24 7.14 14.24 8.06
N GLN A 25 7.01 13.21 8.89
CA GLN A 25 8.07 12.75 9.76
C GLN A 25 8.73 11.52 9.16
N ILE A 26 10.05 11.55 9.06
CA ILE A 26 10.81 10.40 8.59
C ILE A 26 11.11 9.49 9.77
N VAL A 27 10.43 8.35 9.82
CA VAL A 27 10.53 7.37 10.91
C VAL A 27 10.80 5.97 10.37
N GLU A 28 11.18 5.05 11.24
CA GLU A 28 11.23 3.63 10.94
C GLU A 28 9.92 2.97 11.37
N ILE A 29 9.27 2.26 10.45
CA ILE A 29 8.04 1.50 10.67
C ILE A 29 8.28 0.01 10.52
N ASP A 30 7.40 -0.79 11.10
CA ASP A 30 7.30 -2.22 10.84
C ASP A 30 6.36 -2.45 9.66
N VAL A 31 6.81 -3.26 8.70
CA VAL A 31 6.06 -3.68 7.52
C VAL A 31 5.87 -5.19 7.57
N GLU A 32 4.64 -5.66 7.67
CA GLU A 32 4.31 -7.09 7.60
C GLU A 32 4.68 -7.71 6.25
N MET A 33 5.10 -8.98 6.29
CA MET A 33 5.27 -9.78 5.07
C MET A 33 3.93 -9.97 4.34
N PRO A 34 3.93 -10.08 3.00
CA PRO A 34 2.70 -10.12 2.22
C PRO A 34 1.90 -11.39 2.51
N ARG A 35 0.59 -11.25 2.66
CA ARG A 35 -0.37 -12.36 2.79
C ARG A 35 -0.80 -12.87 1.42
N LYS A 36 -1.68 -13.87 1.39
CA LYS A 36 -2.25 -14.43 0.15
C LYS A 36 -2.75 -13.33 -0.80
N GLY A 37 -2.29 -13.37 -2.05
CA GLY A 37 -2.64 -12.40 -3.10
C GLY A 37 -1.90 -11.05 -3.02
N GLU A 38 -1.00 -10.85 -2.05
CA GLU A 38 -0.31 -9.58 -1.85
C GLU A 38 1.13 -9.60 -2.35
N VAL A 39 1.67 -8.41 -2.62
CA VAL A 39 3.04 -8.22 -3.11
C VAL A 39 3.74 -7.19 -2.24
N LEU A 40 4.92 -7.53 -1.75
CA LEU A 40 5.80 -6.60 -1.04
C LEU A 40 6.80 -5.99 -2.03
N ILE A 41 6.81 -4.68 -2.12
CA ILE A 41 7.63 -3.92 -3.07
C ILE A 41 8.63 -3.07 -2.30
N ARG A 42 9.91 -3.14 -2.67
CA ARG A 42 10.90 -2.15 -2.26
C ARG A 42 10.79 -0.98 -3.22
N ASN A 43 10.12 0.09 -2.77
CA ASN A 43 9.99 1.30 -3.57
C ASN A 43 11.37 1.94 -3.75
N THR A 44 11.74 2.27 -4.99
CA THR A 44 13.08 2.83 -5.30
C THR A 44 13.01 4.32 -5.61
N HIS A 45 11.91 4.75 -6.23
CA HIS A 45 11.66 6.12 -6.64
C HIS A 45 10.17 6.41 -6.47
N THR A 46 9.83 7.63 -6.07
CA THR A 46 8.45 8.09 -6.04
C THR A 46 8.38 9.56 -6.43
N GLY A 47 7.36 9.93 -7.19
CA GLY A 47 6.97 11.32 -7.41
C GLY A 47 6.30 11.90 -6.18
N VAL A 48 6.29 13.24 -6.09
CA VAL A 48 5.46 14.00 -5.15
C VAL A 48 4.43 14.73 -5.99
N CYS A 49 3.18 14.32 -5.85
CA CYS A 49 2.07 14.84 -6.64
C CYS A 49 1.23 15.81 -5.80
N HIS A 50 0.45 16.65 -6.49
CA HIS A 50 -0.49 17.55 -5.83
C HIS A 50 -1.52 16.80 -4.97
N THR A 51 -1.95 15.59 -5.37
CA THR A 51 -2.90 14.79 -4.59
C THR A 51 -2.34 14.44 -3.21
N ASP A 52 -1.03 14.13 -3.11
CA ASP A 52 -0.40 13.86 -1.82
C ASP A 52 -0.47 15.11 -0.91
N ALA A 53 -0.20 16.29 -1.47
CA ALA A 53 -0.30 17.55 -0.74
C ALA A 53 -1.76 17.91 -0.37
N PHE A 54 -2.71 17.60 -1.25
CA PHE A 54 -4.14 17.81 -1.00
C PHE A 54 -4.64 16.95 0.17
N THR A 55 -4.33 15.65 0.19
CA THR A 55 -4.64 14.78 1.33
C THR A 55 -3.91 15.27 2.59
N LEU A 56 -2.60 15.58 2.51
CA LEU A 56 -1.83 16.10 3.65
C LEU A 56 -2.45 17.37 4.24
N SER A 57 -3.06 18.24 3.43
CA SER A 57 -3.70 19.47 3.92
C SER A 57 -4.91 19.21 4.85
N GLY A 58 -5.47 18.00 4.85
CA GLY A 58 -6.73 17.68 5.53
C GLY A 58 -7.98 18.13 4.77
N SER A 59 -7.84 18.62 3.54
CA SER A 59 -8.98 19.02 2.68
C SER A 59 -9.64 17.85 1.96
N ASP A 60 -8.98 16.70 1.94
CA ASP A 60 -9.51 15.46 1.37
C ASP A 60 -10.51 14.82 2.35
N PRO A 61 -11.80 14.69 1.98
CA PRO A 61 -12.80 14.07 2.85
C PRO A 61 -12.58 12.58 3.08
N GLU A 62 -11.76 11.92 2.25
CA GLU A 62 -11.35 10.51 2.43
C GLU A 62 -10.00 10.37 3.16
N GLY A 63 -9.38 11.49 3.59
CA GLY A 63 -8.09 11.48 4.27
C GLY A 63 -8.14 10.82 5.65
N VAL A 64 -7.53 9.65 5.79
CA VAL A 64 -7.34 8.93 7.06
C VAL A 64 -5.91 9.15 7.57
N PHE A 65 -5.75 9.49 8.85
CA PHE A 65 -4.45 9.68 9.50
C PHE A 65 -4.36 8.81 10.76
N PRO A 66 -3.17 8.29 11.13
CA PRO A 66 -1.87 8.46 10.46
C PRO A 66 -1.77 7.69 9.13
N VAL A 67 -0.95 8.16 8.19
CA VAL A 67 -0.82 7.55 6.86
C VAL A 67 0.59 7.70 6.25
N VAL A 68 0.98 6.69 5.47
CA VAL A 68 2.10 6.78 4.51
C VAL A 68 1.52 7.19 3.16
N LEU A 69 1.76 8.43 2.75
CA LEU A 69 1.31 8.97 1.46
C LEU A 69 2.17 8.44 0.29
N GLY A 70 1.83 8.85 -0.93
CA GLY A 70 2.55 8.50 -2.15
C GLY A 70 1.83 7.45 -2.98
N HIS A 71 1.59 7.78 -4.25
CA HIS A 71 0.86 6.92 -5.20
C HIS A 71 1.52 6.85 -6.58
N GLU A 72 2.63 7.55 -6.78
CA GLU A 72 3.38 7.62 -8.03
C GLU A 72 4.78 7.00 -7.87
N GLY A 73 4.82 5.69 -7.58
CA GLY A 73 6.04 4.96 -7.26
C GLY A 73 6.53 4.00 -8.35
N ALA A 74 7.80 3.60 -8.25
CA ALA A 74 8.34 2.45 -8.98
C ALA A 74 9.38 1.72 -8.13
N GLY A 75 9.34 0.40 -8.16
CA GLY A 75 10.14 -0.42 -7.27
C GLY A 75 10.44 -1.81 -7.81
N VAL A 76 10.98 -2.62 -6.92
CA VAL A 76 11.33 -4.01 -7.20
C VAL A 76 10.57 -4.91 -6.22
N VAL A 77 9.98 -5.99 -6.73
CA VAL A 77 9.30 -6.99 -5.90
C VAL A 77 10.32 -7.66 -4.99
N VAL A 78 10.03 -7.66 -3.69
CA VAL A 78 10.85 -8.31 -2.65
C VAL A 78 10.30 -9.70 -2.33
N ALA A 79 8.99 -9.79 -2.14
CA ALA A 79 8.29 -11.03 -1.80
C ALA A 79 6.88 -11.00 -2.38
N VAL A 80 6.33 -12.19 -2.61
CA VAL A 80 4.95 -12.39 -3.03
C VAL A 80 4.27 -13.35 -2.06
N GLY A 81 3.00 -13.11 -1.76
CA GLY A 81 2.19 -14.04 -0.99
C GLY A 81 1.67 -15.21 -1.81
N GLU A 82 1.03 -16.16 -1.13
CA GLU A 82 0.41 -17.32 -1.77
C GLU A 82 -0.55 -16.89 -2.91
N GLY A 83 -0.52 -17.59 -4.04
CA GLY A 83 -1.46 -17.39 -5.14
C GLY A 83 -1.13 -16.24 -6.09
N VAL A 84 -0.09 -15.45 -5.85
CA VAL A 84 0.41 -14.46 -6.81
C VAL A 84 1.15 -15.17 -7.94
N LEU A 85 0.69 -14.97 -9.17
CA LEU A 85 1.27 -15.59 -10.38
C LEU A 85 1.76 -14.57 -11.41
N SER A 86 1.39 -13.30 -11.27
CA SER A 86 1.65 -12.24 -12.26
C SER A 86 3.04 -11.62 -12.16
N VAL A 87 3.69 -11.70 -10.99
CA VAL A 87 5.02 -11.15 -10.71
C VAL A 87 5.78 -12.07 -9.77
N LYS A 88 7.11 -11.93 -9.72
CA LYS A 88 8.00 -12.66 -8.80
C LYS A 88 9.07 -11.73 -8.21
N PRO A 89 9.72 -12.13 -7.10
CA PRO A 89 10.86 -11.37 -6.55
C PRO A 89 11.90 -11.02 -7.62
N GLY A 90 12.37 -9.77 -7.59
CA GLY A 90 13.30 -9.21 -8.57
C GLY A 90 12.65 -8.51 -9.77
N ASP A 91 11.35 -8.71 -10.03
CA ASP A 91 10.67 -7.99 -11.10
C ASP A 91 10.54 -6.49 -10.75
N HIS A 92 10.71 -5.64 -11.78
CA HIS A 92 10.45 -4.20 -11.67
C HIS A 92 8.95 -3.93 -11.87
N VAL A 93 8.36 -3.15 -10.98
CA VAL A 93 6.91 -2.93 -10.95
C VAL A 93 6.55 -1.48 -10.64
N ILE A 94 5.36 -1.09 -11.09
CA ILE A 94 4.69 0.17 -10.76
C ILE A 94 3.44 -0.20 -9.96
N PRO A 95 3.30 0.20 -8.67
CA PRO A 95 2.05 0.06 -7.95
C PRO A 95 0.96 0.92 -8.58
N LEU A 96 -0.25 0.39 -8.65
CA LEU A 96 -1.40 1.09 -9.23
C LEU A 96 -2.37 1.50 -8.12
N TYR A 97 -2.68 2.79 -8.04
CA TYR A 97 -3.72 3.28 -7.12
C TYR A 97 -5.14 2.98 -7.62
N THR A 98 -5.31 2.55 -8.88
CA THR A 98 -6.57 2.02 -9.40
C THR A 98 -6.32 0.56 -9.77
N ALA A 99 -7.07 -0.36 -9.16
CA ALA A 99 -6.92 -1.79 -9.41
C ALA A 99 -7.40 -2.17 -10.83
N GLU A 100 -7.03 -3.37 -11.27
CA GLU A 100 -7.55 -4.00 -12.49
C GLU A 100 -7.71 -5.51 -12.27
N CYS A 101 -8.86 -5.94 -11.75
CA CYS A 101 -9.08 -7.37 -11.46
C CYS A 101 -9.38 -8.24 -12.70
N GLY A 102 -9.74 -7.62 -13.84
CA GLY A 102 -10.07 -8.33 -15.08
C GLY A 102 -11.42 -9.07 -15.10
N GLU A 103 -12.10 -9.21 -13.95
CA GLU A 103 -13.31 -10.04 -13.83
C GLU A 103 -14.58 -9.28 -13.42
N CYS A 104 -14.48 -8.13 -12.75
CA CYS A 104 -15.65 -7.34 -12.39
C CYS A 104 -16.35 -6.77 -13.65
N GLU A 105 -17.62 -6.37 -13.52
CA GLU A 105 -18.38 -5.77 -14.61
C GLU A 105 -17.64 -4.60 -15.26
N PHE A 106 -16.98 -3.76 -14.45
CA PHE A 106 -16.32 -2.54 -14.91
C PHE A 106 -15.08 -2.86 -15.74
N CYS A 107 -14.22 -3.78 -15.28
CA CYS A 107 -13.06 -4.25 -16.04
C CYS A 107 -13.46 -4.93 -17.36
N ARG A 108 -14.56 -5.69 -17.39
CA ARG A 108 -15.03 -6.38 -18.60
C ARG A 108 -15.81 -5.48 -19.56
N SER A 109 -16.19 -4.27 -19.13
CA SER A 109 -17.11 -3.41 -19.89
C SER A 109 -16.51 -2.81 -21.17
N GLY A 110 -15.19 -2.65 -21.23
CA GLY A 110 -14.50 -1.89 -22.29
C GLY A 110 -14.82 -0.38 -22.31
N LYS A 111 -15.53 0.15 -21.31
CA LYS A 111 -16.00 1.55 -21.25
C LYS A 111 -15.37 2.37 -20.13
N THR A 112 -14.78 1.72 -19.14
CA THR A 112 -14.20 2.36 -17.96
C THR A 112 -13.00 1.57 -17.45
N ASN A 113 -12.11 2.23 -16.72
CA ASN A 113 -10.99 1.65 -15.99
C ASN A 113 -11.23 1.60 -14.47
N LEU A 114 -12.42 2.01 -13.99
CA LEU A 114 -12.71 2.14 -12.57
C LEU A 114 -13.06 0.79 -11.93
N CYS A 115 -12.07 -0.06 -11.73
CA CYS A 115 -12.28 -1.35 -11.08
C CYS A 115 -12.89 -1.20 -9.67
N VAL A 116 -13.86 -2.04 -9.36
CA VAL A 116 -14.60 -2.00 -8.09
C VAL A 116 -14.10 -3.02 -7.06
N SER A 117 -13.15 -3.88 -7.41
CA SER A 117 -12.79 -5.06 -6.61
C SER A 117 -12.20 -4.75 -5.24
N VAL A 118 -11.63 -3.55 -5.05
CA VAL A 118 -11.01 -3.11 -3.79
C VAL A 118 -11.62 -1.83 -3.23
N ARG A 119 -12.70 -1.33 -3.83
CA ARG A 119 -13.22 0.01 -3.50
C ARG A 119 -13.71 0.10 -2.06
N ASP A 120 -14.25 -0.98 -1.51
CA ASP A 120 -14.80 -1.04 -0.14
C ASP A 120 -13.76 -0.85 0.98
N THR A 121 -12.49 -1.15 0.71
CA THR A 121 -11.39 -1.06 1.68
C THR A 121 -10.41 0.06 1.35
N GLN A 122 -10.21 0.37 0.06
CA GLN A 122 -9.21 1.34 -0.38
C GLN A 122 -9.43 2.73 0.22
N GLY A 123 -10.66 3.25 0.22
CA GLY A 123 -10.98 4.55 0.82
C GLY A 123 -10.85 4.59 2.34
N LYS A 124 -10.66 3.43 2.99
CA LYS A 124 -10.41 3.31 4.43
C LYS A 124 -8.92 3.16 4.75
N GLY A 125 -8.05 3.14 3.74
CA GLY A 125 -6.61 2.93 3.91
C GLY A 125 -6.24 1.49 4.27
N LEU A 126 -7.04 0.49 3.86
CA LEU A 126 -6.87 -0.92 4.24
C LEU A 126 -6.66 -1.82 3.03
N MET A 127 -5.94 -2.93 3.25
CA MET A 127 -5.86 -4.04 2.30
C MET A 127 -7.23 -4.71 2.12
N PRO A 128 -7.43 -5.55 1.08
CA PRO A 128 -8.72 -6.20 0.83
C PRO A 128 -9.23 -7.08 1.98
N ASP A 129 -8.36 -7.50 2.91
CA ASP A 129 -8.73 -8.22 4.13
C ASP A 129 -9.12 -7.32 5.32
N CYS A 130 -9.32 -6.03 5.07
CA CYS A 130 -9.67 -5.01 6.07
C CYS A 130 -8.61 -4.82 7.18
N THR A 131 -7.34 -5.13 6.91
CA THR A 131 -6.23 -4.87 7.84
C THR A 131 -5.11 -4.04 7.18
N THR A 132 -4.22 -3.49 8.00
CA THR A 132 -3.01 -2.79 7.55
C THR A 132 -1.79 -3.71 7.58
N ARG A 133 -0.75 -3.38 6.82
CA ARG A 133 0.57 -4.02 6.89
C ARG A 133 1.61 -3.14 7.58
N PHE A 134 1.24 -1.94 7.98
CA PHE A 134 2.12 -0.99 8.63
C PHE A 134 1.81 -0.91 10.12
N SER A 135 2.86 -0.82 10.94
CA SER A 135 2.72 -0.44 12.33
C SER A 135 3.88 0.43 12.77
N TYR A 136 3.63 1.29 13.76
CA TYR A 136 4.62 2.19 14.35
C TYR A 136 4.52 2.11 15.87
N GLN A 137 5.64 1.79 16.52
CA GLN A 137 5.71 1.65 17.98
C GLN A 137 4.66 0.67 18.57
N GLY A 138 4.37 -0.41 17.82
CA GLY A 138 3.41 -1.44 18.22
C GLY A 138 1.94 -1.08 17.97
N GLN A 139 1.66 0.06 17.34
CA GLN A 139 0.32 0.45 16.91
C GLN A 139 0.18 0.27 15.40
N ALA A 140 -0.89 -0.41 15.00
CA ALA A 140 -1.30 -0.56 13.60
C ALA A 140 -1.78 0.77 13.02
#